data_AF-A0AAW7QF95-F1
#
_entry.id   AF-A0AAW7QF95-F1
#
_cell.length_a   1.000
_cell.length_b   1.000
_cell.length_c   1.000
_cell.angle_alpha   90.00
_cell.angle_beta   90.00
_cell.angle_gamma   90.00
#
_symmetry.space_group_name_H-M   'P 1'
#
loop_
_entity.id
_entity.type
_entity.pdbx_description
1 polymer ?
#
loop_
_entity_poly.entity_id
_entity_poly.type
_entity_poly.pdbx_seq_one_letter_code
_entity_poly.pdbx_strand_id
1 'polypeptide(L)'
;LGYVSAGDKDTLVNIQNAIGGSSGDIFKMATGDIVNTLDGNSSNGNLVSYEYYTSGVTVDLCRTDSQTVVIGSSYIDTLINIQNIKGGEGNDTFRTKFAVSNQFDGNSGNNTMDYSNANASQ
;
A
#
# COMPACT_ATOMS: atom_id res chain seq x y z
N LEU A 1 -22.53 -2.64 21.59
CA LEU A 1 -21.94 -2.41 20.25
C LEU A 1 -20.74 -1.51 20.46
N GLY A 2 -19.53 -2.08 20.44
CA GLY A 2 -18.30 -1.28 20.56
C GLY A 2 -17.99 -0.69 19.21
N TYR A 3 -18.09 0.63 19.08
CA TYR A 3 -17.55 1.36 17.95
C TYR A 3 -16.22 1.97 18.39
N VAL A 4 -15.19 1.74 17.59
CA VAL A 4 -13.92 2.44 17.69
C VAL A 4 -14.20 3.87 17.25
N SER A 5 -14.02 4.84 18.16
CA SER A 5 -14.29 6.26 17.85
C SER A 5 -13.21 6.81 16.90
N ALA A 6 -13.52 7.86 16.12
CA ALA A 6 -12.64 8.43 15.09
C ALA A 6 -11.30 9.04 15.57
N GLY A 7 -10.91 8.81 16.83
CA GLY A 7 -9.60 9.20 17.39
C GLY A 7 -8.98 8.13 18.28
N ASP A 8 -9.59 6.94 18.34
CA ASP A 8 -9.01 5.81 19.04
C ASP A 8 -7.78 5.30 18.26
N LYS A 9 -6.77 4.85 18.98
CA LYS A 9 -5.50 4.39 18.42
C LYS A 9 -5.15 3.05 19.00
N ASP A 10 -5.41 2.02 18.23
CA ASP A 10 -4.97 0.67 18.57
C ASP A 10 -3.48 0.48 18.30
N THR A 11 -2.80 -0.21 19.21
CA THR A 11 -1.48 -0.78 18.95
C THR A 11 -1.66 -2.27 18.72
N LEU A 12 -1.48 -2.68 17.47
CA LEU A 12 -1.56 -4.08 17.08
C LEU A 12 -0.14 -4.69 17.12
N VAL A 13 0.05 -5.75 17.89
CA VAL A 13 1.34 -6.42 18.05
C VAL A 13 1.22 -7.85 17.53
N ASN A 14 2.18 -8.27 16.70
CA ASN A 14 2.22 -9.61 16.09
C ASN A 14 0.98 -9.96 15.25
N ILE A 15 0.40 -8.97 14.56
CA ILE A 15 -0.71 -9.13 13.63
C ILE A 15 -0.20 -8.98 12.20
N GLN A 16 -0.52 -9.94 11.33
CA GLN A 16 -0.10 -9.92 9.92
C GLN A 16 -1.20 -9.45 8.97
N ASN A 17 -2.46 -9.49 9.42
CA ASN A 17 -3.60 -9.17 8.57
C ASN A 17 -4.45 -8.08 9.21
N ALA A 18 -4.81 -7.09 8.42
CA ALA A 18 -5.64 -5.99 8.86
C ALA A 18 -6.74 -5.73 7.82
N ILE A 19 -7.95 -5.48 8.32
CA ILE A 19 -9.09 -5.04 7.52
C ILE A 19 -9.49 -3.67 8.05
N GLY A 20 -9.54 -2.69 7.16
CA GLY A 20 -9.95 -1.32 7.42
C GLY A 20 -11.44 -1.16 7.71
N GLY A 21 -11.82 0.06 8.01
CA GLY A 21 -13.20 0.47 8.21
C GLY A 21 -13.89 0.87 6.90
N SER A 22 -15.01 1.59 7.04
CA SER A 22 -15.79 2.12 5.91
C SER A 22 -15.22 3.41 5.32
N SER A 23 -14.21 4.00 5.95
CA SER A 23 -13.58 5.27 5.58
C SER A 23 -12.18 5.00 5.01
N GLY A 24 -11.46 6.05 4.61
CA GLY A 24 -10.05 5.91 4.23
C GLY A 24 -9.19 5.57 5.44
N ASP A 25 -8.48 4.46 5.38
CA ASP A 25 -7.59 3.96 6.42
C ASP A 25 -6.11 4.15 6.07
N ILE A 26 -5.26 4.18 7.09
CA ILE A 26 -3.80 4.24 6.94
C ILE A 26 -3.19 3.00 7.58
N PHE A 27 -2.55 2.17 6.76
CA PHE A 27 -1.74 1.04 7.20
C PHE A 27 -0.27 1.44 7.17
N LYS A 28 0.39 1.44 8.33
CA LYS A 28 1.84 1.71 8.43
C LYS A 28 2.58 0.40 8.65
N MET A 29 3.43 0.04 7.70
CA MET A 29 4.16 -1.22 7.72
C MET A 29 5.43 -1.10 8.54
N ALA A 30 5.66 -2.06 9.43
CA ALA A 30 6.97 -2.28 10.02
C ALA A 30 7.90 -2.92 8.99
N THR A 31 9.21 -2.74 9.16
CA THR A 31 10.21 -3.41 8.33
C THR A 31 10.24 -4.91 8.59
N GLY A 32 10.72 -5.68 7.61
CA GLY A 32 10.93 -7.12 7.72
C GLY A 32 10.36 -7.89 6.53
N ASP A 33 10.42 -9.22 6.61
CA ASP A 33 10.00 -10.13 5.53
C ASP A 33 8.77 -10.97 5.91
N ILE A 34 7.98 -10.48 6.88
CA ILE A 34 6.75 -11.15 7.30
C ILE A 34 5.67 -10.83 6.28
N VAL A 35 5.00 -11.87 5.78
CA VAL A 35 3.94 -11.70 4.79
C VAL A 35 2.67 -11.15 5.41
N ASN A 36 2.14 -10.06 4.87
CA ASN A 36 0.92 -9.42 5.36
C ASN A 36 -0.20 -9.39 4.32
N THR A 37 -1.45 -9.39 4.78
CA THR A 37 -2.63 -9.07 3.96
C THR A 37 -3.33 -7.84 4.51
N LEU A 38 -3.37 -6.78 3.71
CA LEU A 38 -4.00 -5.51 4.07
C LEU A 38 -5.20 -5.27 3.17
N ASP A 39 -6.39 -5.22 3.76
CA ASP A 39 -7.62 -4.88 3.06
C ASP A 39 -8.12 -3.53 3.56
N GLY A 40 -8.17 -2.54 2.67
CA GLY A 40 -8.74 -1.23 2.99
C GLY A 40 -10.25 -1.26 3.29
N ASN A 41 -10.96 -2.34 2.92
CA ASN A 41 -12.41 -2.55 3.03
C ASN A 41 -13.27 -1.52 2.26
N SER A 42 -13.09 -0.24 2.54
CA SER A 42 -13.62 0.86 1.74
C SER A 42 -12.93 0.91 0.37
N SER A 43 -13.62 1.42 -0.66
CA SER A 43 -13.04 1.58 -2.00
C SER A 43 -12.25 2.88 -2.18
N ASN A 44 -12.14 3.71 -1.13
CA ASN A 44 -11.76 5.12 -1.27
C ASN A 44 -10.77 5.56 -0.19
N GLY A 45 -9.61 6.05 -0.61
CA GLY A 45 -8.71 6.84 0.23
C GLY A 45 -7.74 6.04 1.08
N ASN A 46 -7.68 4.71 0.94
CA ASN A 46 -6.79 3.88 1.75
C ASN A 46 -5.34 4.04 1.35
N LEU A 47 -4.47 4.16 2.35
CA LEU A 47 -3.02 4.35 2.21
C LEU A 47 -2.28 3.19 2.86
N VAL A 48 -1.35 2.59 2.12
CA VAL A 48 -0.30 1.74 2.71
C VAL A 48 1.01 2.50 2.67
N SER A 49 1.68 2.59 3.82
CA SER A 49 2.95 3.29 3.99
C SER A 49 4.08 2.31 4.32
N TYR A 50 5.06 2.26 3.43
CA TYR A 50 6.32 1.53 3.57
C TYR A 50 7.47 2.43 4.05
N GLU A 51 7.16 3.57 4.67
CA GLU A 51 8.11 4.66 4.97
C GLU A 51 9.34 4.27 5.82
N TYR A 52 9.33 3.10 6.45
CA TYR A 52 10.45 2.58 7.24
C TYR A 52 11.35 1.61 6.48
N TYR A 53 10.98 1.18 5.27
CA TYR A 53 11.77 0.23 4.47
C TYR A 53 12.96 0.90 3.82
N THR A 54 14.13 0.28 3.90
CA THR A 54 15.36 0.78 3.26
C THR A 54 15.62 0.18 1.88
N SER A 55 14.99 -0.96 1.58
CA SER A 55 14.99 -1.57 0.25
C SER A 55 13.85 -0.99 -0.59
N GLY A 56 14.05 -0.95 -1.91
CA GLY A 56 13.01 -0.51 -2.85
C GLY A 56 11.80 -1.43 -2.81
N VAL A 57 10.61 -0.84 -2.83
CA VAL A 57 9.33 -1.53 -2.92
C VAL A 57 8.79 -1.46 -4.35
N THR A 58 8.28 -2.57 -4.85
CA THR A 58 7.55 -2.62 -6.13
C THR A 58 6.08 -2.90 -5.84
N VAL A 59 5.20 -1.98 -6.22
CA VAL A 59 3.76 -2.08 -6.02
C VAL A 59 3.02 -1.90 -7.34
N ASP A 60 2.12 -2.82 -7.66
CA ASP A 60 1.30 -2.77 -8.87
C ASP A 60 -0.19 -2.69 -8.53
N LEU A 61 -0.75 -1.46 -8.52
CA LEU A 61 -2.18 -1.23 -8.28
C LEU A 61 -3.07 -1.49 -9.50
N CYS A 62 -2.53 -1.84 -10.68
CA CYS A 62 -3.35 -2.12 -11.86
C CYS A 62 -4.27 -3.34 -11.67
N ARG A 63 -3.92 -4.24 -10.76
CA ARG A 63 -4.66 -5.48 -10.53
C ARG A 63 -6.01 -5.20 -9.86
N THR A 64 -7.08 -5.79 -10.37
CA THR A 64 -8.44 -5.61 -9.82
C THR A 64 -8.63 -6.26 -8.46
N ASP A 65 -7.89 -7.34 -8.21
CA ASP A 65 -8.07 -8.19 -7.03
C ASP A 65 -7.00 -7.81 -6.00
N SER A 66 -6.04 -8.70 -5.75
CA SER A 66 -4.90 -8.42 -4.91
C SER A 66 -3.67 -7.94 -5.67
N GLN A 67 -2.95 -7.01 -5.05
CA GLN A 67 -1.65 -6.55 -5.49
C GLN A 67 -0.57 -7.20 -4.65
N THR A 68 0.49 -7.68 -5.29
CA THR A 68 1.64 -8.21 -4.57
C THR A 68 2.71 -7.14 -4.48
N VAL A 69 3.19 -6.89 -3.26
CA VAL A 69 4.34 -6.02 -3.02
C VAL A 69 5.60 -6.86 -3.01
N VAL A 70 6.58 -6.44 -3.81
CA VAL A 70 7.91 -7.05 -3.86
C VAL A 70 8.89 -6.11 -3.18
N ILE A 71 9.70 -6.65 -2.27
CA ILE A 71 10.75 -5.91 -1.59
C ILE A 71 12.04 -6.72 -1.77
N GLY A 72 13.03 -6.13 -2.44
CA GLY A 72 14.18 -6.89 -2.93
C GLY A 72 13.75 -7.97 -3.93
N SER A 73 14.01 -9.25 -3.62
CA SER A 73 13.66 -10.41 -4.46
C SER A 73 12.49 -11.26 -3.92
N SER A 74 11.88 -10.86 -2.81
CA SER A 74 10.81 -11.61 -2.16
C SER A 74 9.47 -10.91 -2.31
N TYR A 75 8.41 -11.69 -2.50
CA TYR A 75 7.03 -11.22 -2.42
C TYR A 75 6.62 -11.18 -0.96
N ILE A 76 6.29 -9.98 -0.45
CA ILE A 76 6.11 -9.79 0.99
C ILE A 76 4.64 -9.47 1.32
N ASP A 77 3.94 -8.58 0.62
CA ASP A 77 2.57 -8.24 1.02
C ASP A 77 1.52 -8.45 -0.06
N THR A 78 0.28 -8.63 0.39
CA THR A 78 -0.94 -8.65 -0.41
C THR A 78 -1.79 -7.44 -0.04
N LEU A 79 -1.99 -6.53 -0.99
CA LEU A 79 -2.85 -5.36 -0.82
C LEU A 79 -4.20 -5.59 -1.50
N ILE A 80 -5.28 -5.14 -0.86
CA ILE A 80 -6.66 -5.22 -1.33
C ILE A 80 -7.32 -3.87 -1.02
N ASN A 81 -8.10 -3.33 -1.96
CA ASN A 81 -8.82 -2.06 -1.79
C ASN A 81 -7.92 -0.86 -1.41
N ILE A 82 -6.69 -0.81 -1.93
CA ILE A 82 -5.73 0.29 -1.69
C ILE A 82 -5.68 1.25 -2.88
N GLN A 83 -5.69 2.55 -2.61
CA GLN A 83 -5.60 3.60 -3.65
C GLN A 83 -4.30 4.40 -3.55
N ASN A 84 -3.70 4.47 -2.37
CA ASN A 84 -2.53 5.32 -2.14
C ASN A 84 -1.37 4.49 -1.58
N ILE A 85 -0.17 4.81 -2.03
CA ILE A 85 1.06 4.16 -1.58
C ILE A 85 2.07 5.24 -1.19
N LYS A 86 2.67 5.07 -0.02
CA LYS A 86 3.93 5.72 0.32
C LYS A 86 5.05 4.67 0.30
N GLY A 87 6.07 4.93 -0.50
CA GLY A 87 7.26 4.12 -0.68
C GLY A 87 8.22 4.14 0.50
N GLY A 88 9.36 3.47 0.31
CA GLY A 88 10.44 3.36 1.28
C GLY A 88 11.53 4.41 1.07
N GLU A 89 12.70 4.17 1.64
CA GLU A 89 13.91 4.97 1.42
C GLU A 89 14.72 4.48 0.20
N GLY A 90 14.40 3.29 -0.31
CA GLY A 90 15.02 2.69 -1.47
C GLY A 90 14.51 3.24 -2.81
N ASN A 91 14.96 2.65 -3.91
CA ASN A 91 14.46 2.98 -5.24
C ASN A 91 13.16 2.21 -5.51
N ASP A 92 12.03 2.89 -5.45
CA ASP A 92 10.71 2.26 -5.55
C ASP A 92 10.19 2.22 -7.00
N THR A 93 9.28 1.28 -7.27
CA THR A 93 8.58 1.18 -8.56
C THR A 93 7.09 1.02 -8.34
N PHE A 94 6.29 1.87 -8.97
CA PHE A 94 4.84 1.89 -8.81
C PHE A 94 4.12 1.73 -10.14
N ARG A 95 2.97 1.06 -10.14
CA ARG A 95 1.96 1.13 -11.22
C ARG A 95 0.61 1.56 -10.66
N THR A 96 -0.10 2.39 -11.42
CA THR A 96 -1.36 3.01 -10.98
C THR A 96 -2.59 2.20 -11.37
N LYS A 97 -3.68 2.37 -10.64
CA LYS A 97 -4.99 1.88 -11.06
C LYS A 97 -5.70 2.96 -11.87
N PHE A 98 -5.64 2.88 -13.20
CA PHE A 98 -6.14 3.92 -14.10
C PHE A 98 -7.62 4.33 -13.92
N ALA A 99 -8.45 3.48 -13.30
CA ALA A 99 -9.88 3.75 -13.10
C ALA A 99 -10.21 4.58 -11.84
N VAL A 100 -9.22 4.89 -11.00
CA VAL A 100 -9.44 5.63 -9.75
C VAL A 100 -8.36 6.70 -9.57
N SER A 101 -8.61 7.67 -8.69
CA SER A 101 -7.56 8.60 -8.25
C SER A 101 -6.63 7.90 -7.28
N ASN A 102 -5.32 7.97 -7.56
CA ASN A 102 -4.27 7.42 -6.72
C ASN A 102 -3.31 8.54 -6.29
N GLN A 103 -2.74 8.41 -5.10
CA GLN A 103 -1.60 9.20 -4.65
C GLN A 103 -0.41 8.27 -4.41
N PHE A 104 0.72 8.59 -5.02
CA PHE A 104 1.98 7.90 -4.83
C PHE A 104 3.00 8.89 -4.27
N ASP A 105 3.55 8.57 -3.11
CA ASP A 105 4.69 9.28 -2.51
C ASP A 105 5.87 8.31 -2.54
N GLY A 106 6.89 8.59 -3.35
CA GLY A 106 8.10 7.76 -3.40
C GLY A 106 9.00 7.91 -2.17
N ASN A 107 8.70 8.83 -1.26
CA ASN A 107 9.52 9.15 -0.10
C ASN A 107 10.96 9.54 -0.49
N SER A 108 11.97 8.68 -0.28
CA SER A 108 13.37 8.97 -0.67
C SER A 108 13.78 8.11 -1.90
N GLY A 109 15.06 8.11 -2.28
CA GLY A 109 15.54 7.29 -3.39
C GLY A 109 15.21 7.80 -4.79
N ASN A 110 15.57 7.02 -5.81
CA ASN A 110 15.26 7.29 -7.21
C ASN A 110 14.09 6.39 -7.66
N ASN A 111 12.90 6.98 -7.67
CA ASN A 111 11.65 6.25 -7.82
C ASN A 111 11.14 6.25 -9.27
N THR A 112 10.47 5.17 -9.64
CA THR A 112 9.92 4.97 -10.98
C THR A 112 8.40 4.82 -10.91
N MET A 113 7.71 5.61 -11.72
CA MET A 113 6.29 5.40 -12.00
C MET A 113 6.16 4.76 -13.39
N ASP A 114 5.67 3.52 -13.43
CA ASP A 114 5.53 2.74 -14.65
C ASP A 114 4.08 2.80 -15.17
N TYR A 115 3.94 3.45 -16.32
CA TYR A 115 2.68 3.62 -17.05
C TYR A 115 2.63 2.83 -18.36
N SER A 116 3.53 1.86 -18.56
CA SER A 116 3.61 1.06 -19.79
C SER A 116 2.31 0.31 -20.15
N ASN A 117 1.43 0.08 -19.17
CA ASN A 117 0.12 -0.55 -19.37
C ASN A 117 -1.05 0.45 -19.48
N ALA A 118 -0.77 1.75 -19.62
CA ALA A 118 -1.80 2.77 -19.78
C ALA A 118 -2.47 2.66 -21.16
N ASN A 119 -3.80 2.58 -21.19
CA ASN A 119 -4.57 2.56 -22.43
C ASN A 119 -4.76 3.95 -23.06
N ALA A 120 -4.21 5.01 -22.45
CA ALA A 120 -4.26 6.38 -22.93
C ALA A 120 -3.00 7.14 -22.49
N SER A 121 -2.70 8.27 -23.15
CA SER A 121 -1.71 9.22 -22.64
C SER A 121 -2.15 9.72 -21.27
N GLN A 122 -1.20 9.79 -20.35
CA GLN A 122 -1.42 10.35 -19.03
C GLN A 122 -1.01 11.81 -18.94
#